data_AF-A0A520ELD9-F1
#
_entry.id   AF-A0A520ELD9-F1
#
_cell.length_a   1.000
_cell.length_b   1.000
_cell.length_c   1.000
_cell.angle_alpha   90.00
_cell.angle_beta   90.00
_cell.angle_gamma   90.00
#
_symmetry.space_group_name_H-M   'P 1'
#
loop_
_entity.id
_entity.type
_entity.pdbx_description
1 polymer ?
#
loop_
_entity_poly.entity_id
_entity_poly.type
_entity_poly.pdbx_seq_one_letter_code
_entity_poly.pdbx_strand_id
1 'polypeptide(L)'
;MGGRDQDTAIVWRGRSLTYAELDAAVEQWPHLPAHAQSHDAQSHDASALDLPDALVCVVAAARQGCAVRVEDPAARPERSGDPDPDAFLLVATSGSTGRPKPLARTAASWVDSFAEFTDITGIRPTDSVAITGPLHATMHLFAALHALWLGACVTDDRAQATVVHAVPAVLRDVAPRMPHLRIAVVAGTMLDSVAAQSVPDSVRLVEYYGAAELSLIAARVVGEQPSLVLLRDVEVRTDDGYL
;
A
#
# COMPACT_ATOMS: atom_id res chain seq x y z
N MET A 1 -2.67 12.91 -8.10
CA MET A 1 -1.82 12.77 -6.90
C MET A 1 -1.93 14.05 -6.09
N GLY A 2 -1.53 14.06 -4.81
CA GLY A 2 -1.80 15.19 -3.90
C GLY A 2 -0.65 16.15 -3.64
N GLY A 3 0.57 15.83 -4.07
CA GLY A 3 1.76 16.65 -3.84
C GLY A 3 1.89 17.84 -4.79
N ARG A 4 2.77 18.78 -4.46
CA ARG A 4 3.11 19.89 -5.37
C ARG A 4 4.24 19.47 -6.29
N ASP A 5 4.27 20.01 -7.51
CA ASP A 5 5.23 19.71 -8.57
C ASP A 5 6.69 19.54 -8.11
N GLN A 6 7.17 20.40 -7.22
CA GLN A 6 8.56 20.44 -6.75
C GLN A 6 8.83 19.55 -5.52
N ASP A 7 7.78 19.04 -4.87
CA ASP A 7 7.93 18.16 -3.72
C ASP A 7 8.42 16.78 -4.19
N THR A 8 9.24 16.12 -3.37
CA THR A 8 9.72 14.77 -3.67
C THR A 8 8.59 13.76 -3.47
N ALA A 9 8.26 13.01 -4.53
CA ALA A 9 7.24 11.96 -4.49
C ALA A 9 7.82 10.60 -4.12
N ILE A 10 8.99 10.26 -4.69
CA ILE A 10 9.63 8.95 -4.50
C ILE A 10 11.13 9.12 -4.31
N VAL A 11 11.70 8.46 -3.30
CA VAL A 11 13.14 8.22 -3.15
C VAL A 11 13.37 6.71 -3.19
N TRP A 12 14.14 6.23 -4.15
CA TRP A 12 14.37 4.79 -4.29
C TRP A 12 15.76 4.51 -4.83
N ARG A 13 16.54 3.68 -4.12
CA ARG A 13 17.88 3.25 -4.51
C ARG A 13 18.81 4.42 -4.89
N GLY A 14 18.72 5.51 -4.13
CA GLY A 14 19.53 6.72 -4.32
C GLY A 14 19.05 7.65 -5.46
N ARG A 15 17.94 7.34 -6.12
CA ARG A 15 17.28 8.24 -7.08
C ARG A 15 16.10 8.93 -6.40
N SER A 16 15.80 10.15 -6.83
CA SER A 16 14.60 10.88 -6.41
C SER A 16 13.76 11.24 -7.64
N LEU A 17 12.44 11.20 -7.47
CA LEU A 17 11.46 11.71 -8.43
C LEU A 17 10.58 12.72 -7.70
N THR A 18 10.45 13.89 -8.29
CA THR A 18 9.46 14.90 -7.90
C THR A 18 8.06 14.51 -8.34
N TYR A 19 7.03 15.16 -7.80
CA TYR A 19 5.66 14.97 -8.27
C TYR A 19 5.48 15.35 -9.74
N ALA A 20 6.15 16.41 -10.23
CA ALA A 20 6.10 16.79 -11.64
C ALA A 20 6.70 15.71 -12.55
N GLU A 21 7.83 15.12 -12.16
CA GLU A 21 8.47 14.03 -12.91
C GLU A 21 7.62 12.76 -12.87
N LEU A 22 7.01 12.46 -11.72
CA LEU A 22 6.10 11.33 -11.58
C LEU A 22 4.85 11.50 -12.46
N ASP A 23 4.26 12.69 -12.48
CA ASP A 23 3.11 13.01 -13.35
C ASP A 23 3.48 12.90 -14.83
N ALA A 24 4.62 13.44 -15.25
CA ALA A 24 5.11 13.34 -16.62
C ALA A 24 5.36 11.87 -17.03
N ALA A 25 5.91 11.04 -16.13
CA ALA A 25 6.11 9.61 -16.39
C ALA A 25 4.77 8.86 -16.54
N VAL A 26 3.78 9.19 -15.70
CA VAL A 26 2.42 8.64 -15.78
C VAL A 26 1.75 9.02 -17.11
N GLU A 27 1.90 10.26 -17.58
CA GLU A 27 1.34 10.72 -18.85
C GLU A 27 1.98 10.05 -20.07
N GLN A 28 3.26 9.68 -19.97
CA GLN A 28 4.00 9.02 -21.06
C GLN A 28 3.76 7.50 -21.11
N TRP A 29 3.10 6.91 -20.11
CA TRP A 29 2.83 5.47 -20.07
C TRP A 29 1.75 5.06 -21.10
N PRO A 30 1.91 3.94 -21.86
CA PRO A 30 2.99 2.95 -21.82
C PRO A 30 4.09 3.18 -22.87
N HIS A 31 4.16 4.38 -23.46
CA HIS A 31 4.93 4.67 -24.68
C HIS A 31 6.46 4.73 -24.47
N LEU A 32 6.93 4.59 -23.23
CA LEU A 32 8.35 4.45 -22.94
C LEU A 32 8.86 3.06 -23.37
N PRO A 33 9.94 2.95 -24.17
CA PRO A 33 10.45 1.68 -24.69
C PRO A 33 10.76 0.64 -23.61
N ALA A 34 11.13 1.07 -22.40
CA ALA A 34 11.41 0.21 -21.26
C ALA A 34 10.19 -0.58 -20.76
N HIS A 35 8.96 -0.17 -21.12
CA HIS A 35 7.70 -0.70 -20.59
C HIS A 35 6.84 -1.38 -21.67
N ALA A 36 7.40 -1.63 -22.84
CA ALA A 36 6.69 -2.23 -23.97
C ALA A 36 6.13 -3.64 -23.66
N GLN A 37 6.68 -4.34 -22.65
CA GLN A 37 6.20 -5.66 -22.19
C GLN A 37 5.31 -5.58 -20.93
N SER A 38 5.14 -4.38 -20.37
CA SER A 38 4.42 -4.13 -19.11
C SER A 38 2.96 -3.76 -19.32
N HIS A 39 2.42 -4.04 -20.51
CA HIS A 39 1.02 -3.86 -20.86
C HIS A 39 0.64 -4.83 -21.97
N ASP A 40 -0.63 -5.21 -22.01
CA ASP A 40 -1.26 -5.87 -23.13
C ASP A 40 -2.45 -5.03 -23.64
N ALA A 41 -3.24 -5.57 -24.57
CA ALA A 41 -4.37 -4.84 -25.15
C ALA A 41 -5.48 -4.51 -24.14
N GLN A 42 -5.47 -5.12 -22.94
CA GLN A 42 -6.58 -5.05 -21.98
C GLN A 42 -6.15 -4.55 -20.58
N SER A 43 -4.86 -4.58 -20.25
CA SER A 43 -4.37 -4.31 -18.89
C SER A 43 -2.89 -3.97 -18.84
N HIS A 44 -2.51 -3.24 -17.79
CA HIS A 44 -1.10 -3.01 -17.43
C HIS A 44 -0.60 -4.10 -16.48
N ASP A 45 0.71 -4.30 -16.44
CA ASP A 45 1.37 -5.25 -15.54
C ASP A 45 2.57 -4.61 -14.85
N ALA A 46 2.40 -4.32 -13.56
CA ALA A 46 3.42 -3.76 -12.69
C ALA A 46 4.21 -4.82 -11.91
N SER A 47 3.88 -6.10 -12.06
CA SER A 47 4.35 -7.17 -11.18
C SER A 47 5.87 -7.36 -11.21
N ALA A 48 6.51 -7.14 -12.36
CA ALA A 48 7.94 -7.31 -12.56
C ALA A 48 8.73 -5.98 -12.57
N LEU A 49 8.05 -4.85 -12.38
CA LEU A 49 8.68 -3.53 -12.36
C LEU A 49 9.33 -3.26 -11.00
N ASP A 50 10.32 -2.35 -11.00
CA ASP A 50 10.81 -1.82 -9.73
C ASP A 50 9.79 -0.84 -9.13
N LEU A 51 9.99 -0.42 -7.87
CA LEU A 51 8.96 0.33 -7.14
C LEU A 51 8.54 1.64 -7.85
N PRO A 52 9.45 2.51 -8.31
CA PRO A 52 9.05 3.72 -9.03
C PRO A 52 8.21 3.42 -10.28
N ASP A 53 8.69 2.50 -11.14
CA ASP A 53 8.00 2.18 -12.39
C ASP A 53 6.67 1.45 -12.15
N ALA A 54 6.61 0.61 -11.12
CA ALA A 54 5.38 -0.05 -10.69
C ALA A 54 4.33 0.97 -10.22
N LEU A 55 4.72 1.98 -9.45
CA LEU A 55 3.81 3.03 -9.01
C LEU A 55 3.35 3.91 -10.18
N VAL A 56 4.24 4.26 -11.11
CA VAL A 56 3.88 4.95 -12.36
C VAL A 56 2.85 4.13 -13.13
N CYS A 57 3.11 2.84 -13.34
CA CYS A 57 2.22 1.92 -14.05
C CYS A 57 0.83 1.84 -13.40
N VAL A 58 0.77 1.69 -12.06
CA VAL A 58 -0.49 1.60 -11.32
C VAL A 58 -1.28 2.91 -11.39
N VAL A 59 -0.62 4.07 -11.25
CA VAL A 59 -1.30 5.38 -11.34
C VAL A 59 -1.75 5.67 -12.77
N ALA A 60 -0.96 5.27 -13.78
CA ALA A 60 -1.34 5.38 -15.19
C ALA A 60 -2.57 4.52 -15.50
N ALA A 61 -2.60 3.27 -15.03
CA ALA A 61 -3.76 2.40 -15.16
C ALA A 61 -5.03 3.05 -14.58
N ALA A 62 -4.91 3.65 -13.39
CA ALA A 62 -6.03 4.32 -12.73
C ALA A 62 -6.55 5.51 -13.55
N ARG A 63 -5.65 6.34 -14.10
CA ARG A 63 -6.02 7.49 -14.95
C ARG A 63 -6.63 7.08 -16.29
N GLN A 64 -6.19 5.96 -16.84
CA GLN A 64 -6.64 5.44 -18.13
C GLN A 64 -7.92 4.60 -18.00
N GLY A 65 -8.36 4.28 -16.78
CA GLY A 65 -9.52 3.42 -16.54
C GLY A 65 -9.26 1.98 -16.95
N CYS A 66 -8.02 1.51 -16.81
CA CYS A 66 -7.61 0.15 -17.18
C CYS A 66 -7.24 -0.66 -15.93
N ALA A 67 -7.36 -1.99 -16.03
CA ALA A 67 -6.89 -2.88 -14.99
C ALA A 67 -5.35 -2.92 -14.93
N VAL A 68 -4.79 -3.10 -13.74
CA VAL A 68 -3.36 -3.31 -13.51
C VAL A 68 -3.10 -4.53 -12.64
N ARG A 69 -2.15 -5.37 -13.07
CA ARG A 69 -1.64 -6.50 -12.29
C ARG A 69 -0.51 -6.06 -11.37
N VAL A 70 -0.64 -6.38 -10.09
CA VAL A 70 0.43 -6.21 -9.08
C VAL A 70 0.58 -7.51 -8.32
N GLU A 71 1.23 -8.49 -8.95
CA GLU A 71 1.32 -9.87 -8.47
C GLU A 71 2.78 -10.25 -8.17
N ASP A 72 2.99 -11.38 -7.48
CA ASP A 72 4.33 -11.97 -7.40
C ASP A 72 4.65 -12.66 -8.74
N PRO A 73 5.68 -12.23 -9.49
CA PRO A 73 6.05 -12.87 -10.75
C PRO A 73 6.38 -14.36 -10.60
N ALA A 74 6.86 -14.79 -9.43
CA ALA A 74 7.19 -16.18 -9.15
C ALA A 74 5.97 -17.04 -8.77
N ALA A 75 4.85 -16.40 -8.42
CA ALA A 75 3.67 -17.06 -7.90
C ALA A 75 2.38 -16.39 -8.41
N ARG A 76 2.24 -16.30 -9.74
CA ARG A 76 1.04 -15.71 -10.36
C ARG A 76 -0.17 -16.65 -10.21
N PRO A 77 -1.36 -16.11 -9.88
CA PRO A 77 -2.58 -16.89 -9.89
C PRO A 77 -2.99 -17.23 -11.33
N GLU A 78 -3.60 -18.38 -11.52
CA GLU A 78 -4.29 -18.68 -12.78
C GLU A 78 -5.54 -17.79 -12.90
N ARG A 79 -5.67 -17.08 -14.03
CA ARG A 79 -6.87 -16.31 -14.37
C ARG A 79 -7.49 -16.90 -15.63
N SER A 80 -8.77 -17.22 -15.56
CA SER A 80 -9.57 -17.67 -16.70
C SER A 80 -10.47 -16.53 -17.17
N GLY A 81 -10.30 -16.12 -18.42
CA GLY A 81 -11.09 -15.06 -19.04
C GLY A 81 -10.54 -13.64 -18.80
N ASP A 82 -11.22 -12.68 -19.42
CA ASP A 82 -10.87 -11.27 -19.33
C ASP A 82 -11.23 -10.72 -17.94
N PRO A 83 -10.50 -9.72 -17.42
CA PRO A 83 -10.87 -9.04 -16.17
C PRO A 83 -12.28 -8.47 -16.24
N ASP A 84 -12.96 -8.41 -15.09
CA ASP A 84 -14.21 -7.65 -14.95
C ASP A 84 -13.98 -6.21 -15.46
N PRO A 85 -14.86 -5.65 -16.31
CA PRO A 85 -14.74 -4.27 -16.80
C PRO A 85 -14.60 -3.21 -15.68
N ASP A 86 -15.14 -3.46 -14.49
CA ASP A 86 -15.03 -2.56 -13.34
C ASP A 86 -13.76 -2.80 -12.50
N ALA A 87 -12.97 -3.83 -12.83
CA ALA A 87 -11.74 -4.14 -12.13
C ALA A 87 -10.63 -3.12 -12.45
N PHE A 88 -10.03 -2.60 -11.38
CA PHE A 88 -8.85 -1.76 -11.46
C PHE A 88 -7.60 -2.52 -11.01
N LEU A 89 -7.61 -3.10 -9.81
CA LEU A 89 -6.43 -3.73 -9.23
C LEU A 89 -6.58 -5.25 -9.22
N LEU A 90 -5.67 -5.92 -9.92
CA LEU A 90 -5.57 -7.36 -10.03
C LEU A 90 -4.40 -7.85 -9.18
N VAL A 91 -4.69 -8.43 -8.03
CA VAL A 91 -3.71 -8.95 -7.05
C VAL A 91 -3.97 -10.41 -6.76
N ALA A 92 -3.09 -11.05 -6.00
CA ALA A 92 -3.26 -12.41 -5.53
C ALA A 92 -3.35 -12.46 -4.01
N THR A 93 -4.21 -13.32 -3.48
CA THR A 93 -4.21 -13.66 -2.05
C THR A 93 -3.48 -14.97 -1.83
N SER A 94 -2.75 -15.11 -0.73
CA SER A 94 -1.88 -16.27 -0.46
C SER A 94 -2.64 -17.61 -0.44
N GLY A 95 -3.96 -17.57 -0.18
CA GLY A 95 -4.83 -18.74 -0.19
C GLY A 95 -4.50 -19.74 0.93
N SER A 96 -5.51 -20.20 1.68
CA SER A 96 -5.30 -21.24 2.72
C SER A 96 -4.74 -22.57 2.18
N THR A 97 -4.83 -22.78 0.86
CA THR A 97 -4.36 -23.98 0.15
C THR A 97 -2.93 -23.85 -0.41
N GLY A 98 -2.23 -22.74 -0.16
CA GLY A 98 -0.88 -22.47 -0.65
C GLY A 98 -0.78 -22.16 -2.15
N ARG A 99 -1.91 -22.10 -2.86
CA ARG A 99 -1.99 -21.61 -4.24
C ARG A 99 -2.56 -20.19 -4.23
N PRO A 100 -1.87 -19.22 -4.86
CA PRO A 100 -2.36 -17.85 -4.96
C PRO A 100 -3.73 -17.82 -5.66
N LYS A 101 -4.70 -17.15 -5.04
CA LYS A 101 -6.04 -16.96 -5.62
C LYS A 101 -6.14 -15.58 -6.26
N PRO A 102 -6.69 -15.48 -7.48
CA PRO A 102 -6.86 -14.18 -8.12
C PRO A 102 -7.90 -13.36 -7.35
N LEU A 103 -7.60 -12.08 -7.17
CA LEU A 103 -8.49 -11.10 -6.60
C LEU A 103 -8.52 -9.87 -7.52
N ALA A 104 -9.71 -9.32 -7.72
CA ALA A 104 -9.95 -8.08 -8.46
C ALA A 104 -10.61 -7.07 -7.52
N ARG A 105 -10.16 -5.81 -7.58
CA ARG A 105 -10.69 -4.71 -6.77
C ARG A 105 -11.00 -3.52 -7.69
N THR A 106 -12.04 -2.77 -7.36
CA THR A 106 -12.33 -1.47 -8.00
C THR A 106 -11.45 -0.38 -7.40
N ALA A 107 -11.19 0.70 -8.16
CA ALA A 107 -10.41 1.84 -7.67
C ALA A 107 -11.06 2.52 -6.45
N ALA A 108 -12.39 2.67 -6.48
CA ALA A 108 -13.18 3.23 -5.37
C ALA A 108 -12.92 2.45 -4.07
N SER A 109 -12.96 1.12 -4.13
CA SER A 109 -12.79 0.26 -2.96
C SER A 109 -11.41 0.37 -2.25
N TRP A 110 -10.45 1.06 -2.86
CA TRP A 110 -9.15 1.41 -2.28
C TRP A 110 -9.11 2.85 -1.80
N VAL A 111 -9.51 3.80 -2.66
CA VAL A 111 -9.40 5.24 -2.38
C VAL A 111 -10.36 5.70 -1.30
N ASP A 112 -11.54 5.06 -1.17
CA ASP A 112 -12.58 5.48 -0.22
C ASP A 112 -12.08 5.46 1.24
N SER A 113 -11.15 4.54 1.56
CA SER A 113 -10.57 4.43 2.90
C SER A 113 -9.44 5.43 3.19
N PHE A 114 -8.93 6.16 2.19
CA PHE A 114 -7.75 7.01 2.37
C PHE A 114 -7.98 8.19 3.32
N ALA A 115 -9.14 8.84 3.24
CA ALA A 115 -9.45 9.97 4.11
C ALA A 115 -9.54 9.52 5.57
N GLU A 116 -10.32 8.48 5.86
CA GLU A 116 -10.45 7.94 7.21
C GLU A 116 -9.13 7.36 7.73
N PHE A 117 -8.36 6.66 6.89
CA PHE A 117 -7.04 6.17 7.25
C PHE A 117 -6.07 7.32 7.57
N THR A 118 -6.17 8.46 6.87
CA THR A 118 -5.41 9.68 7.18
C THR A 118 -5.77 10.22 8.55
N ASP A 119 -7.07 10.30 8.87
CA ASP A 119 -7.55 10.78 10.17
C ASP A 119 -7.08 9.86 11.30
N ILE A 120 -7.17 8.54 11.09
CA ILE A 120 -6.73 7.54 12.07
C ILE A 120 -5.23 7.59 12.27
N THR A 121 -4.42 7.73 11.22
CA THR A 121 -2.94 7.64 11.31
C THR A 121 -2.25 8.97 11.56
N GLY A 122 -2.85 10.09 11.14
CA GLY A 122 -2.24 11.41 11.20
C GLY A 122 -1.01 11.54 10.30
N ILE A 123 -0.94 10.75 9.22
CA ILE A 123 0.06 10.92 8.15
C ILE A 123 -0.25 12.24 7.43
N ARG A 124 0.79 12.96 7.04
CA ARG A 124 0.74 14.30 6.46
C ARG A 124 1.54 14.33 5.15
N PRO A 125 1.28 15.31 4.27
CA PRO A 125 2.06 15.49 3.04
C PRO A 125 3.56 15.72 3.28
N THR A 126 3.96 16.13 4.47
CA THR A 126 5.37 16.33 4.84
C THR A 126 6.09 15.07 5.30
N ASP A 127 5.39 13.94 5.40
CA ASP A 127 5.98 12.68 5.85
C ASP A 127 6.71 11.95 4.72
N SER A 128 7.58 11.03 5.13
CA SER A 128 8.20 10.05 4.25
C SER A 128 7.87 8.64 4.73
N VAL A 129 7.24 7.86 3.86
CA VAL A 129 6.69 6.53 4.13
C VAL A 129 7.67 5.46 3.64
N ALA A 130 8.28 4.75 4.59
CA ALA A 130 9.16 3.63 4.30
C ALA A 130 8.39 2.41 3.82
N ILE A 131 8.75 1.90 2.64
CA ILE A 131 8.22 0.64 2.12
C ILE A 131 9.13 -0.51 2.55
N THR A 132 8.58 -1.47 3.30
CA THR A 132 9.38 -2.53 3.94
C THR A 132 9.36 -3.87 3.22
N GLY A 133 8.61 -3.98 2.12
CA GLY A 133 8.52 -5.19 1.31
C GLY A 133 7.96 -4.94 -0.09
N PRO A 134 7.62 -6.00 -0.84
CA PRO A 134 7.18 -5.90 -2.22
C PRO A 134 5.78 -5.30 -2.34
N LEU A 135 5.48 -4.65 -3.48
CA LEU A 135 4.17 -4.05 -3.75
C LEU A 135 3.06 -5.07 -4.00
N HIS A 136 3.37 -6.31 -4.38
CA HIS A 136 2.34 -7.37 -4.48
C HIS A 136 1.79 -7.76 -3.09
N ALA A 137 2.45 -7.37 -1.99
CA ALA A 137 1.82 -7.37 -0.68
C ALA A 137 0.98 -6.09 -0.55
N THR A 138 -0.34 -6.25 -0.57
CA THR A 138 -1.31 -5.13 -0.68
C THR A 138 -1.15 -4.05 0.38
N MET A 139 -0.67 -4.37 1.59
CA MET A 139 -0.33 -3.36 2.61
C MET A 139 0.71 -2.35 2.13
N HIS A 140 1.76 -2.79 1.43
CA HIS A 140 2.81 -1.91 0.95
C HIS A 140 2.35 -1.09 -0.25
N LEU A 141 1.58 -1.69 -1.16
CA LEU A 141 0.95 -0.94 -2.26
C LEU A 141 -0.01 0.11 -1.72
N PHE A 142 -0.82 -0.23 -0.71
CA PHE A 142 -1.72 0.70 -0.04
C PHE A 142 -0.94 1.86 0.58
N ALA A 143 0.11 1.56 1.35
CA ALA A 143 0.97 2.57 1.97
C ALA A 143 1.57 3.53 0.93
N ALA A 144 2.09 3.00 -0.17
CA ALA A 144 2.68 3.80 -1.24
C ALA A 144 1.65 4.67 -1.96
N LEU A 145 0.50 4.11 -2.35
CA LEU A 145 -0.55 4.86 -3.03
C LEU A 145 -1.20 5.91 -2.12
N HIS A 146 -1.40 5.60 -0.84
CA HIS A 146 -1.90 6.54 0.16
C HIS A 146 -0.94 7.71 0.37
N ALA A 147 0.37 7.44 0.46
CA ALA A 147 1.40 8.47 0.54
C ALA A 147 1.36 9.41 -0.68
N LEU A 148 1.33 8.86 -1.89
CA LEU A 148 1.28 9.64 -3.13
C LEU A 148 -0.04 10.41 -3.30
N TRP A 149 -1.15 9.84 -2.83
CA TRP A 149 -2.44 10.51 -2.79
C TRP A 149 -2.43 11.71 -1.82
N LEU A 150 -1.77 11.60 -0.67
CA LEU A 150 -1.62 12.69 0.29
C LEU A 150 -0.65 13.79 -0.18
N GLY A 151 0.33 13.45 -1.02
CA GLY A 151 1.44 14.35 -1.32
C GLY A 151 2.70 14.08 -0.49
N ALA A 152 2.74 12.97 0.24
CA ALA A 152 3.90 12.50 1.00
C ALA A 152 4.95 11.81 0.10
N CYS A 153 6.14 11.58 0.64
CA CYS A 153 7.23 10.90 -0.09
C CYS A 153 7.20 9.38 0.19
N VAL A 154 7.30 8.54 -0.84
CA VAL A 154 7.55 7.10 -0.71
C VAL A 154 9.05 6.84 -0.72
N THR A 155 9.60 6.05 0.22
CA THR A 155 11.05 5.88 0.33
C THR A 155 11.53 4.46 0.71
N ASP A 156 12.74 4.08 0.27
CA ASP A 156 13.52 2.98 0.89
C ASP A 156 14.50 3.45 1.97
N ASP A 157 14.72 4.77 2.10
CA ASP A 157 15.60 5.35 3.11
C ASP A 157 14.92 5.39 4.49
N ARG A 158 15.11 4.30 5.24
CA ARG A 158 14.61 4.15 6.61
C ARG A 158 15.25 5.13 7.60
N ALA A 159 16.44 5.66 7.30
CA ALA A 159 17.09 6.60 8.20
C ALA A 159 16.39 7.97 8.20
N GLN A 160 15.75 8.33 7.08
CA GLN A 160 15.00 9.59 6.92
C GLN A 160 13.49 9.43 7.05
N ALA A 161 12.98 8.21 6.91
CA ALA A 161 11.55 7.93 6.96
C ALA A 161 10.90 8.30 8.31
N THR A 162 9.73 8.96 8.23
CA THR A 162 8.92 9.33 9.40
C THR A 162 7.74 8.38 9.65
N VAL A 163 7.41 7.55 8.68
CA VAL A 163 6.31 6.58 8.74
C VAL A 163 6.79 5.22 8.25
N VAL A 164 6.33 4.14 8.86
CA VAL A 164 6.57 2.78 8.38
C VAL A 164 5.29 1.96 8.41
N HIS A 165 5.08 1.14 7.37
CA HIS A 165 4.07 0.08 7.36
C HIS A 165 4.79 -1.26 7.39
N ALA A 166 4.47 -2.11 8.36
CA ALA A 166 5.15 -3.38 8.54
C ALA A 166 4.25 -4.43 9.21
N VAL A 167 4.50 -5.70 8.91
CA VAL A 167 3.99 -6.80 9.76
C VAL A 167 4.76 -6.81 11.10
N PRO A 168 4.19 -7.35 12.19
CA PRO A 168 4.85 -7.38 13.51
C PRO A 168 6.30 -7.89 13.49
N ALA A 169 6.56 -8.93 12.71
CA ALA A 169 7.91 -9.50 12.57
C ALA A 169 8.93 -8.53 11.98
N VAL A 170 8.53 -7.74 10.99
CA VAL A 170 9.38 -6.73 10.36
C VAL A 170 9.47 -5.49 11.27
N LEU A 171 8.36 -5.11 11.92
CA LEU A 171 8.31 -3.94 12.79
C LEU A 171 9.36 -4.02 13.92
N ARG A 172 9.51 -5.20 14.53
CA ARG A 172 10.54 -5.49 15.55
C ARG A 172 11.95 -5.09 15.15
N ASP A 173 12.26 -5.29 13.88
CA ASP A 173 13.60 -5.08 13.33
C ASP A 173 13.79 -3.63 12.85
N VAL A 174 12.77 -3.06 12.20
CA VAL A 174 12.91 -1.76 11.53
C VAL A 174 12.70 -0.58 12.46
N ALA A 175 11.68 -0.59 13.33
CA ALA A 175 11.30 0.57 14.13
C ALA A 175 12.44 1.10 15.03
N PRO A 176 13.23 0.26 15.72
CA PRO A 176 14.35 0.74 16.55
C PRO A 176 15.47 1.46 15.78
N ARG A 177 15.52 1.31 14.45
CA ARG A 177 16.58 1.87 13.59
C ARG A 177 16.15 3.09 12.79
N MET A 178 14.95 3.61 13.05
CA MET A 178 14.37 4.75 12.34
C MET A 178 14.34 5.96 13.28
N PRO A 179 15.39 6.79 13.31
CA PRO A 179 15.54 7.87 14.31
C PRO A 179 14.51 9.00 14.16
N HIS A 180 13.88 9.12 12.99
CA HIS A 180 12.86 10.12 12.69
C HIS A 180 11.44 9.55 12.67
N LEU A 181 11.27 8.28 13.06
CA LEU A 181 9.97 7.63 13.07
C LEU A 181 8.99 8.38 13.97
N ARG A 182 7.80 8.62 13.45
CA ARG A 182 6.69 9.30 14.11
C ARG A 182 5.44 8.44 14.14
N ILE A 183 5.22 7.64 13.09
CA ILE A 183 4.08 6.72 12.99
C ILE A 183 4.56 5.33 12.58
N ALA A 184 4.16 4.32 13.33
CA ALA A 184 4.28 2.92 12.92
C ALA A 184 2.89 2.36 12.65
N VAL A 185 2.65 1.89 11.44
CA VAL A 185 1.43 1.17 11.07
C VAL A 185 1.73 -0.32 11.01
N VAL A 186 0.94 -1.11 11.73
CA VAL A 186 1.08 -2.56 11.80
C VAL A 186 -0.19 -3.27 11.35
N ALA A 187 -0.04 -4.27 10.49
CA ALA A 187 -1.13 -5.08 9.97
C ALA A 187 -0.65 -6.44 9.43
N GLY A 188 -1.54 -7.19 8.82
CA GLY A 188 -1.28 -8.49 8.17
C GLY A 188 -1.31 -9.67 9.14
N THR A 189 -0.84 -9.49 10.37
CA THR A 189 -1.07 -10.41 11.49
C THR A 189 -1.29 -9.62 12.77
N MET A 190 -1.86 -10.27 13.79
CA MET A 190 -2.10 -9.68 15.10
C MET A 190 -0.82 -9.07 15.69
N LEU A 191 -0.91 -7.85 16.20
CA LEU A 191 0.18 -7.19 16.91
C LEU A 191 0.50 -7.94 18.21
N ASP A 192 1.71 -8.48 18.31
CA ASP A 192 2.23 -9.07 19.54
C ASP A 192 2.97 -8.04 20.41
N SER A 193 3.12 -8.37 21.70
CA SER A 193 3.74 -7.51 22.69
C SER A 193 5.20 -7.17 22.37
N VAL A 194 5.94 -8.07 21.72
CA VAL A 194 7.35 -7.84 21.38
C VAL A 194 7.48 -6.79 20.28
N ALA A 195 6.61 -6.87 19.27
CA ALA A 195 6.52 -5.83 18.24
C ALA A 195 6.06 -4.49 18.82
N ALA A 196 5.04 -4.48 19.69
CA ALA A 196 4.61 -3.26 20.35
C ALA A 196 5.73 -2.59 21.18
N GLN A 197 6.48 -3.37 21.95
CA GLN A 197 7.60 -2.89 22.78
C GLN A 197 8.83 -2.43 21.97
N SER A 198 8.94 -2.85 20.71
CA SER A 198 10.03 -2.40 19.82
C SER A 198 9.82 -0.98 19.29
N VAL A 199 8.60 -0.47 19.39
CA VAL A 199 8.22 0.88 18.94
C VAL A 199 8.45 1.85 20.10
N PRO A 200 9.22 2.94 19.92
CA PRO A 200 9.41 3.93 20.98
C PRO A 200 8.10 4.56 21.44
N ASP A 201 7.97 4.88 22.73
CA ASP A 201 6.75 5.48 23.30
C ASP A 201 6.35 6.82 22.65
N SER A 202 7.30 7.52 22.01
CA SER A 202 7.04 8.76 21.27
C SER A 202 6.44 8.53 19.87
N VAL A 203 6.42 7.29 19.39
CA VAL A 203 5.89 6.91 18.07
C VAL A 203 4.44 6.50 18.21
N ARG A 204 3.60 7.07 17.34
CA ARG A 204 2.20 6.69 17.26
C ARG A 204 2.08 5.32 16.59
N LEU A 205 1.71 4.31 17.36
CA LEU A 205 1.51 2.94 16.87
C LEU A 205 0.04 2.72 16.49
N VAL A 206 -0.21 2.45 15.22
CA VAL A 206 -1.55 2.18 14.68
C VAL A 206 -1.61 0.74 14.23
N GLU A 207 -2.51 -0.05 14.81
CA GLU A 207 -2.82 -1.39 14.33
C GLU A 207 -4.09 -1.33 13.50
N TYR A 208 -4.08 -1.96 12.32
CA TYR A 208 -5.31 -2.19 11.58
C TYR A 208 -5.46 -3.65 11.18
N TYR A 209 -6.71 -4.08 11.14
CA TYR A 209 -7.14 -5.34 10.56
C TYR A 209 -7.80 -5.06 9.21
N GLY A 210 -7.38 -5.84 8.22
CA GLY A 210 -7.91 -5.79 6.88
C GLY A 210 -7.58 -7.07 6.14
N ALA A 211 -8.39 -7.38 5.14
CA ALA A 211 -8.16 -8.48 4.22
C ALA A 211 -7.95 -7.90 2.82
N ALA A 212 -7.22 -8.62 1.97
CA ALA A 212 -7.02 -8.17 0.59
C ALA A 212 -8.38 -8.00 -0.12
N GLU A 213 -9.36 -8.83 0.22
CA GLU A 213 -10.72 -8.85 -0.29
C GLU A 213 -11.58 -7.67 0.19
N LEU A 214 -11.37 -7.19 1.42
CA LEU A 214 -12.26 -6.24 2.11
C LEU A 214 -11.62 -4.87 2.41
N SER A 215 -10.36 -4.65 2.03
CA SER A 215 -9.58 -3.46 2.43
C SER A 215 -9.44 -3.36 3.96
N LEU A 216 -9.38 -2.15 4.51
CA LEU A 216 -9.28 -1.89 5.94
C LEU A 216 -10.67 -2.04 6.57
N ILE A 217 -10.77 -2.92 7.57
CA ILE A 217 -12.02 -3.26 8.25
C ILE A 217 -12.10 -2.52 9.59
N ALA A 218 -11.01 -2.57 10.36
CA ALA A 218 -10.96 -1.99 11.69
C ALA A 218 -9.56 -1.48 12.00
N ALA A 219 -9.45 -0.45 12.82
CA ALA A 219 -8.18 0.10 13.27
C ALA A 219 -8.23 0.57 14.72
N ARG A 220 -7.04 0.70 15.32
CA ARG A 220 -6.84 1.35 16.61
C ARG A 220 -5.51 2.06 16.65
N VAL A 221 -5.44 3.07 17.48
CA VAL A 221 -4.20 3.66 17.96
C VAL A 221 -3.89 3.03 19.31
N VAL A 222 -2.77 2.33 19.38
CA VAL A 222 -2.35 1.62 20.59
C VAL A 222 -2.15 2.63 21.72
N GLY A 223 -2.79 2.37 22.87
CA GLY A 223 -2.79 3.26 24.02
C GLY A 223 -3.95 4.27 24.06
N GLU A 224 -4.61 4.55 22.93
CA GLU A 224 -5.81 5.40 22.89
C GLU A 224 -7.11 4.57 22.93
N GLN A 225 -7.15 3.44 22.22
CA GLN A 225 -8.31 2.53 22.23
C GLN A 225 -7.94 1.13 22.76
N PRO A 226 -8.83 0.49 23.56
CA PRO A 226 -8.58 -0.84 24.12
C PRO A 226 -8.65 -1.96 23.07
N SER A 227 -9.40 -1.74 21.98
CA SER A 227 -9.65 -2.71 20.91
C SER A 227 -9.73 -2.01 19.56
N LEU A 228 -9.72 -2.80 18.48
CA LEU A 228 -10.00 -2.32 17.12
C LEU A 228 -11.40 -1.71 17.06
N VAL A 229 -11.53 -0.61 16.32
CA VAL A 229 -12.79 0.07 16.03
C VAL A 229 -13.05 -0.06 14.52
N LEU A 230 -14.29 -0.38 14.15
CA LEU A 230 -14.68 -0.50 12.74
C LEU A 230 -14.53 0.85 12.03
N LEU A 231 -14.06 0.78 10.78
CA LEU A 231 -14.06 1.95 9.89
C LEU A 231 -15.50 2.32 9.51
N ARG A 232 -15.68 3.56 9.03
CA ARG A 232 -16.97 4.04 8.54
C ARG A 232 -17.47 3.14 7.41
N ASP A 233 -18.78 2.91 7.39
CA ASP A 233 -19.48 2.09 6.39
C ASP A 233 -19.09 0.60 6.36
N VAL A 234 -18.32 0.13 7.35
CA VAL A 234 -18.06 -1.30 7.56
C VAL A 234 -19.11 -1.90 8.49
N GLU A 235 -19.92 -2.80 7.96
CA GLU A 235 -20.85 -3.63 8.73
C GLU A 235 -20.24 -5.01 8.98
N VAL A 236 -20.14 -5.41 10.25
CA VAL A 236 -19.71 -6.76 10.64
C VAL A 236 -20.91 -7.51 11.21
N ARG A 237 -21.17 -8.70 10.67
CA ARG A 237 -22.13 -9.65 11.20
C ARG A 237 -21.37 -10.81 11.84
N THR A 238 -21.55 -11.00 13.13
CA THR A 238 -21.05 -12.17 13.86
C THR A 238 -22.16 -13.21 13.88
N ASP A 239 -22.03 -14.27 13.07
CA ASP A 239 -22.86 -15.48 13.23
C ASP A 239 -22.07 -16.47 14.10
N ASP A 240 -22.69 -16.95 15.18
CA ASP A 240 -22.18 -18.00 16.08
C ASP A 240 -20.85 -17.74 16.83
N GLY A 241 -20.57 -16.47 17.18
CA GLY A 241 -19.73 -16.16 18.34
C GLY A 241 -18.21 -16.43 18.23
N TYR A 242 -17.65 -16.48 17.03
CA TYR A 242 -16.20 -16.46 16.84
C TYR A 242 -15.81 -15.34 15.87
N LEU A 243 -14.86 -14.50 16.32
CA LEU A 243 -14.11 -13.53 15.51
C LEU A 243 -13.00 -14.24 14.72
#